data_AF-A0A528KZT2-F1
#
_entry.id   AF-A0A528KZT2-F1
#
_cell.length_a   1.000
_cell.length_b   1.000
_cell.length_c   1.000
_cell.angle_alpha   90.00
_cell.angle_beta   90.00
_cell.angle_gamma   90.00
#
_symmetry.space_group_name_H-M   'P 1'
#
loop_
_entity.id
_entity.type
_entity.pdbx_description
1 polymer ?
#
loop_
_entity_poly.entity_id
_entity_poly.type
_entity_poly.pdbx_seq_one_letter_code
_entity_poly.pdbx_strand_id
1 'polypeptide(L)'
;RVPSPIAGLAEVPGFGPRPLLFEPGGVIDLRVRLVPASEVARFQEDVSEPIAGCPVPRIDLAERNVPAALPAVMARLLIAPFV
;
A
#
# COMPACT_ATOMS: atom_id res chain seq x y z
N ARG A 1 8.29 9.26 -9.40
CA ARG A 1 8.02 10.66 -9.01
C ARG A 1 6.54 10.95 -9.22
N VAL A 2 5.93 11.79 -8.39
CA VAL A 2 4.52 12.19 -8.57
C VAL A 2 4.35 13.04 -9.84
N PRO A 3 3.27 12.87 -10.62
CA PRO A 3 2.95 13.75 -11.74
C PRO A 3 2.56 15.17 -11.27
N SER A 4 3.05 16.19 -11.98
CA SER A 4 2.82 17.61 -11.63
C SER A 4 1.35 18.00 -11.39
N PRO A 5 0.36 17.55 -12.18
CA PRO A 5 -1.04 17.99 -12.01
C PRO A 5 -1.69 17.57 -10.69
N ILE A 6 -1.15 16.55 -10.01
CA ILE A 6 -1.72 15.98 -8.77
C ILE A 6 -0.72 15.99 -7.60
N ALA A 7 0.40 16.68 -7.77
CA ALA A 7 1.45 16.72 -6.75
C ALA A 7 0.92 17.35 -5.45
N GLY A 8 1.08 16.63 -4.34
CA GLY A 8 0.66 17.09 -3.02
C GLY A 8 -0.85 17.11 -2.79
N LEU A 9 -1.64 16.41 -3.61
CA LEU A 9 -3.10 16.33 -3.45
C LEU A 9 -3.53 14.93 -2.98
N ALA A 10 -4.53 14.88 -2.09
CA ALA A 10 -5.30 13.67 -1.80
C ALA A 10 -6.79 13.98 -1.86
N GLU A 11 -7.59 12.97 -2.22
CA GLU A 11 -9.04 13.10 -2.35
C GLU A 11 -9.74 12.20 -1.33
N VAL A 12 -10.80 12.73 -0.73
CA VAL A 12 -11.74 11.99 0.11
C VAL A 12 -13.13 12.20 -0.50
N PRO A 13 -13.87 11.13 -0.79
CA PRO A 13 -15.19 11.24 -1.39
C PRO A 13 -16.08 12.26 -0.69
N GLY A 14 -16.58 13.23 -1.45
CA GLY A 14 -17.42 14.33 -0.96
C GLY A 14 -16.68 15.59 -0.52
N PHE A 15 -15.35 15.59 -0.42
CA PHE A 15 -14.55 16.74 0.02
C PHE A 15 -13.73 17.39 -1.10
N GLY A 16 -13.60 16.70 -2.25
CA GLY A 16 -12.74 17.08 -3.36
C GLY A 16 -11.24 16.93 -3.03
N PRO A 17 -10.34 17.21 -4.00
CA PRO A 17 -8.89 17.18 -3.77
C PRO A 17 -8.45 18.24 -2.74
N ARG A 18 -7.61 17.84 -1.78
CA ARG A 18 -7.07 18.70 -0.72
C ARG A 18 -5.54 18.63 -0.68
N PRO A 19 -4.87 19.75 -0.39
CA PRO A 19 -3.42 19.77 -0.26
C PRO A 19 -2.95 19.04 1.00
N LEU A 20 -1.83 18.33 0.90
CA LEU A 20 -1.15 17.66 2.01
C LEU A 20 0.38 17.85 1.88
N LEU A 21 1.08 17.72 3.00
CA LEU A 21 2.53 17.50 2.96
C LEU A 21 2.80 16.17 2.23
N PHE A 22 3.78 16.16 1.32
CA PHE A 22 4.08 14.99 0.51
C PHE A 22 5.57 14.87 0.21
N GLU A 23 6.00 13.64 -0.04
CA GLU A 23 7.32 13.32 -0.56
C GLU A 23 7.22 13.13 -2.10
N PRO A 24 7.97 13.87 -2.94
CA PRO A 24 7.88 13.79 -4.40
C PRO A 24 8.29 12.44 -5.02
N GLY A 25 9.02 11.59 -4.27
CA GLY A 25 9.19 10.20 -4.64
C GLY A 25 9.91 9.37 -3.58
N GLY A 26 9.64 8.07 -3.58
CA GLY A 26 10.29 7.10 -2.71
C GLY A 26 10.61 5.81 -3.45
N VAL A 27 11.36 4.94 -2.79
CA VAL A 27 11.56 3.55 -3.22
C VAL A 27 10.26 2.78 -2.95
N ILE A 28 9.87 1.92 -3.88
CA ILE A 28 8.75 0.98 -3.69
C ILE A 28 9.36 -0.37 -3.35
N ASP A 29 9.29 -0.77 -2.10
CA ASP A 29 9.80 -2.03 -1.56
C ASP A 29 8.70 -3.05 -1.25
N LEU A 30 7.43 -2.61 -1.20
CA LEU A 30 6.27 -3.45 -0.96
C LEU A 30 5.06 -2.99 -1.79
N ARG A 31 4.36 -3.95 -2.39
CA ARG A 31 3.06 -3.77 -3.01
C ARG A 31 1.95 -4.34 -2.13
N VAL A 32 1.04 -3.48 -1.69
CA VAL A 32 -0.17 -3.89 -0.97
C VAL A 32 -1.34 -3.89 -1.94
N ARG A 33 -1.99 -5.04 -2.13
CA ARG A 33 -3.19 -5.17 -2.95
C ARG A 33 -4.42 -5.33 -2.04
N LEU A 34 -5.38 -4.42 -2.17
CA LEU A 34 -6.65 -4.53 -1.47
C LEU A 34 -7.59 -5.39 -2.31
N VAL A 35 -8.15 -6.45 -1.72
CA VAL A 35 -9.07 -7.39 -2.37
C VAL A 35 -10.34 -7.57 -1.53
N PRO A 36 -11.47 -8.03 -2.11
CA PRO A 36 -12.65 -8.39 -1.35
C PRO A 36 -12.31 -9.33 -0.19
N ALA A 37 -12.93 -9.14 0.97
CA ALA A 37 -12.62 -9.92 2.17
C ALA A 37 -12.78 -11.44 1.97
N SER A 38 -13.69 -11.86 1.10
CA SER A 38 -13.90 -13.26 0.72
C SER A 38 -12.78 -13.86 -0.13
N GLU A 39 -11.95 -13.03 -0.76
CA GLU A 39 -10.88 -13.43 -1.68
C GLU A 39 -9.50 -13.42 -1.00
N VAL A 40 -9.39 -12.89 0.22
CA VAL A 40 -8.14 -12.91 0.97
C VAL A 40 -7.82 -14.34 1.40
N ALA A 41 -6.71 -14.87 0.89
CA ALA A 41 -6.16 -16.13 1.37
C ALA A 41 -5.70 -15.97 2.83
N ARG A 42 -6.10 -16.91 3.70
CA ARG A 42 -5.68 -16.92 5.11
C ARG A 42 -4.16 -17.06 5.24
N PHE A 43 -3.55 -17.87 4.36
CA PHE A 43 -2.11 -18.03 4.23
C PHE A 43 -1.71 -17.57 2.82
N GLN A 44 -0.64 -16.79 2.76
CA GLN A 44 -0.10 -16.26 1.51
C GLN A 44 1.36 -16.70 1.40
N GLU A 45 1.70 -17.28 0.25
CA GLU A 45 3.10 -17.55 -0.07
C GLU A 45 3.86 -16.26 -0.32
N ASP A 46 5.18 -16.30 -0.16
CA ASP A 46 6.04 -15.19 -0.56
C ASP A 46 6.00 -15.03 -2.08
N VAL A 47 5.38 -13.94 -2.53
CA VAL A 47 5.17 -13.64 -3.93
C VAL A 47 5.69 -12.24 -4.24
N SER A 48 6.29 -12.09 -5.42
CA SER A 48 6.71 -10.81 -5.98
C SER A 48 6.03 -10.60 -7.32
N GLU A 49 5.67 -9.36 -7.63
CA GLU A 49 5.12 -8.97 -8.91
C GLU A 49 5.95 -7.85 -9.55
N PRO A 50 6.06 -7.83 -10.89
CA PRO A 50 6.81 -6.79 -11.57
C PRO A 50 6.10 -5.44 -11.46
N ILE A 51 6.79 -4.43 -10.94
CA ILE A 51 6.42 -3.02 -11.05
C ILE A 51 7.50 -2.34 -11.90
N ALA A 52 7.12 -1.85 -13.08
CA ALA A 52 8.05 -1.28 -14.05
C ALA A 52 9.25 -2.20 -14.36
N GLY A 53 9.04 -3.51 -14.38
CA GLY A 53 10.06 -4.53 -14.63
C GLY A 53 10.88 -4.96 -13.40
N CYS A 54 10.74 -4.28 -12.26
CA CYS A 54 11.39 -4.66 -11.01
C CYS A 54 10.50 -5.61 -10.19
N PRO A 55 11.01 -6.76 -9.70
CA PRO A 55 10.24 -7.61 -8.81
C PRO A 55 10.05 -6.91 -7.47
N VAL A 56 8.79 -6.70 -7.06
CA VAL A 56 8.43 -6.09 -5.78
C VAL A 56 7.59 -7.10 -4.98
N PRO A 57 7.95 -7.38 -3.72
CA PRO A 57 7.14 -8.20 -2.82
C PRO A 57 5.69 -7.73 -2.77
N ARG A 58 4.74 -8.67 -2.73
CA ARG A 58 3.30 -8.37 -2.68
C ARG A 58 2.64 -9.06 -1.49
N ILE A 59 1.71 -8.36 -0.86
CA ILE A 59 0.73 -8.95 0.07
C ILE A 59 -0.69 -8.52 -0.33
N ASP A 60 -1.63 -9.42 -0.15
CA ASP A 60 -3.06 -9.20 -0.40
C ASP A 60 -3.78 -9.00 0.93
N LEU A 61 -4.54 -7.91 1.08
CA LEU A 61 -5.24 -7.57 2.31
C LEU A 61 -6.71 -7.29 2.01
N ALA A 62 -7.58 -7.54 3.00
CA ALA A 62 -9.00 -7.25 2.85
C ALA A 62 -9.19 -5.74 2.70
N GLU A 63 -9.93 -5.33 1.67
CA GLU A 63 -10.34 -3.95 1.52
C GLU A 63 -11.13 -3.48 2.74
N ARG A 64 -10.98 -2.19 3.08
CA ARG A 64 -11.73 -1.52 4.16
C ARG A 64 -11.53 -2.12 5.57
N ASN A 65 -10.48 -2.92 5.79
CA ASN A 65 -10.12 -3.45 7.11
C ASN A 65 -8.75 -2.94 7.59
N VAL A 66 -8.70 -1.65 7.94
CA VAL A 66 -7.47 -1.00 8.45
C VAL A 66 -6.91 -1.68 9.71
N PRO A 67 -7.73 -2.07 10.71
CA PRO A 67 -7.21 -2.69 11.93
C PRO A 67 -6.41 -3.98 11.68
N ALA A 68 -6.82 -4.81 10.72
CA ALA A 68 -6.09 -6.02 10.36
C ALA A 68 -4.95 -5.75 9.36
N ALA A 69 -5.15 -4.81 8.42
CA ALA A 69 -4.18 -4.52 7.37
C ALA A 69 -2.90 -3.86 7.91
N LEU A 70 -3.03 -2.91 8.84
CA LEU A 70 -1.89 -2.12 9.30
C LEU A 70 -0.79 -2.97 9.98
N PRO A 71 -1.09 -3.88 10.93
CA PRO A 71 -0.07 -4.75 11.50
C PRO A 71 0.62 -5.65 10.46
N ALA A 72 -0.10 -6.13 9.46
CA ALA A 72 0.47 -6.96 8.41
C ALA A 72 1.48 -6.18 7.54
N VAL A 73 1.15 -4.94 7.19
CA VAL A 73 2.07 -4.04 6.47
C VAL A 73 3.31 -3.72 7.32
N MET A 74 3.10 -3.36 8.59
CA MET A 74 4.22 -3.07 9.51
C MET A 74 5.17 -4.25 9.66
N ALA A 75 4.63 -5.46 9.83
CA ALA A 75 5.43 -6.69 9.89
C ALA A 75 6.23 -6.92 8.61
N ARG A 76 5.62 -6.69 7.43
CA ARG A 76 6.32 -6.90 6.15
C ARG A 76 7.42 -5.88 5.89
N LEU A 77 7.29 -4.67 6.45
CA LEU A 77 8.26 -3.58 6.36
C LEU A 77 9.25 -3.54 7.52
N LEU A 78 9.24 -4.52 8.43
CA LEU A 78 10.10 -4.56 9.62
C LEU A 78 9.97 -3.26 10.44
N ILE A 79 8.73 -2.82 10.67
CA ILE A 79 8.43 -1.68 11.54
C ILE A 79 8.09 -2.21 12.92
N ALA A 80 8.66 -1.62 13.97
CA ALA A 80 8.39 -2.00 15.37
C ALA A 80 6.87 -2.05 15.64
N PRO A 81 6.36 -3.07 16.36
CA PRO A 81 7.09 -4.06 17.17
C PRO A 81 7.58 -5.31 16.42
N PHE A 82 7.54 -5.33 15.08
CA PHE A 82 7.80 -6.52 14.26
C PHE A 82 9.21 -6.54 13.65
N VAL A 83 10.20 -6.01 14.38
CA VAL A 83 11.63 -5.96 14.02
C VAL A 83 12.42 -7.15 14.55
#